data_AF-A0AA96XNJ7-F1
#
_entry.id   AF-A0AA96XNJ7-F1
#
_cell.length_a   1.000
_cell.length_b   1.000
_cell.length_c   1.000
_cell.angle_alpha   90.00
_cell.angle_beta   90.00
_cell.angle_gamma   90.00
#
_symmetry.space_group_name_H-M   'P 1'
#
loop_
_entity.id
_entity.type
_entity.pdbx_description
1 polymer ?
#
loop_
_entity_poly.entity_id
_entity_poly.type
_entity_poly.pdbx_seq_one_letter_code
_entity_poly.pdbx_strand_id
1 'polypeptide(L)' 'MGPVGVEAGHPAADLRGSESFVSFTTTRHSDFPLTVRGAGAGGAVTASGVLADILRISQTLRGR' A
#
# COMPACT_ATOMS: atom_id res chain seq x y z
N MET A 1 -13.13 10.11 6.58
CA MET A 1 -13.11 9.42 5.28
C MET A 1 -14.35 9.82 4.51
N GLY A 2 -14.20 10.21 3.25
CA GLY A 2 -15.30 10.65 2.40
C GLY A 2 -14.83 10.88 0.97
N PRO A 3 -15.76 11.08 0.03
CA PRO A 3 -15.42 11.36 -1.35
C PRO A 3 -14.69 12.70 -1.47
N VAL A 4 -13.63 12.72 -2.28
CA VAL A 4 -12.88 13.92 -2.67
C VAL A 4 -12.66 13.85 -4.17
N GLY A 5 -12.98 14.93 -4.88
CA GLY A 5 -12.73 15.03 -6.32
C GLY A 5 -11.24 15.13 -6.60
N VAL A 6 -10.78 14.45 -7.66
CA VAL A 6 -9.39 14.50 -8.13
C VAL A 6 -9.37 14.81 -9.62
N GLU A 7 -8.32 15.46 -10.11
CA GLU A 7 -8.13 15.69 -11.55
C GLU A 7 -7.88 14.37 -12.29
N ALA A 8 -8.17 14.34 -13.59
CA ALA A 8 -8.03 13.13 -14.41
C ALA A 8 -6.60 12.57 -14.46
N GLY A 9 -5.57 13.39 -14.24
CA GLY A 9 -4.17 12.95 -14.16
C GLY A 9 -3.72 12.49 -12.76
N HIS A 10 -4.61 12.50 -11.77
CA HIS A 10 -4.24 12.11 -10.42
C HIS A 10 -4.03 10.58 -10.32
N PRO A 11 -2.98 10.08 -9.64
CA PRO A 11 -2.68 8.65 -9.57
C PRO A 11 -3.82 7.74 -9.08
N ALA A 12 -4.74 8.29 -8.28
CA ALA A 12 -5.93 7.58 -7.79
C ALA A 12 -7.01 7.39 -8.88
N ALA A 13 -7.03 8.22 -9.93
CA ALA A 13 -7.99 8.12 -11.02
C ALA A 13 -7.76 6.88 -11.90
N ASP A 14 -6.52 6.36 -11.92
CA ASP A 14 -6.12 5.22 -12.73
C ASP A 14 -6.31 3.86 -12.04
N LEU A 15 -6.85 3.82 -10.82
CA LEU A 15 -7.07 2.56 -10.08
C LEU A 15 -8.08 1.66 -10.80
N ARG A 16 -7.78 0.36 -10.89
CA ARG A 16 -8.64 -0.63 -11.55
C ARG A 16 -9.10 -1.69 -10.56
N GLY A 17 -10.38 -2.02 -10.59
CA GLY A 17 -10.95 -3.12 -9.79
C GLY A 17 -10.69 -2.96 -8.30
N SER A 18 -10.01 -3.93 -7.68
CA SER A 18 -9.70 -3.96 -6.25
C SER A 18 -8.31 -3.41 -5.90
N GLU A 19 -7.70 -2.63 -6.78
CA GLU A 19 -6.46 -1.94 -6.47
C GLU A 19 -6.65 -0.91 -5.35
N SER A 20 -5.58 -0.71 -4.58
CA SER A 20 -5.47 0.32 -3.56
C SER A 20 -4.19 1.10 -3.77
N PHE A 21 -4.21 2.36 -3.32
CA PHE A 21 -3.09 3.28 -3.42
C PHE A 21 -2.97 4.06 -2.12
N VAL A 22 -1.72 4.26 -1.68
CA VAL A 22 -1.36 5.11 -0.56
C VAL A 22 -0.17 5.96 -0.97
N SER A 23 -0.23 7.26 -0.70
CA SER A 23 0.87 8.20 -0.95
C SER A 23 1.37 8.78 0.37
N PHE A 24 2.68 8.76 0.56
CA PHE A 24 3.37 9.29 1.73
C PHE A 24 4.17 10.52 1.33
N THR A 25 3.73 11.68 1.81
CA THR A 25 4.50 12.93 1.75
C THR A 25 5.23 13.11 3.08
N THR A 26 6.54 13.28 3.02
CA THR A 26 7.40 13.47 4.20
C THR A 26 8.42 14.56 3.91
N THR A 27 9.17 15.04 4.91
CA THR A 27 10.26 16.01 4.69
C THR A 27 11.29 15.51 3.67
N ARG A 28 11.56 14.19 3.62
CA ARG A 28 12.52 13.61 2.66
C ARG A 28 11.91 13.35 1.28
N HIS A 29 10.59 13.22 1.20
CA HIS A 29 9.81 12.94 -0.01
C HIS A 29 8.78 14.06 -0.21
N SER A 30 9.22 15.31 -0.17
CA SER A 30 8.35 16.49 -0.31
C SER A 30 7.97 16.72 -1.77
N ASP A 31 8.96 16.64 -2.66
CA ASP A 31 8.79 17.00 -4.08
C ASP A 31 8.23 15.83 -4.88
N PHE A 32 8.59 14.60 -4.47
CA PHE A 32 8.14 13.35 -5.07
C PHE A 32 7.62 12.42 -3.96
N PRO A 33 6.31 12.45 -3.65
CA PRO A 33 5.72 11.59 -2.64
C PRO A 33 5.96 10.11 -2.93
N LEU A 34 6.22 9.33 -1.87
CA LEU A 34 6.37 7.89 -2.01
C LEU A 34 4.99 7.26 -2.19
N THR A 35 4.75 6.72 -3.37
CA THR A 35 3.50 6.04 -3.72
C THR A 35 3.65 4.53 -3.62
N VAL A 36 2.70 3.88 -2.95
CA VAL A 36 2.52 2.42 -2.96
C VAL A 36 1.17 2.11 -3.59
N ARG A 37 1.18 1.29 -4.66
CA ARG A 37 -0.02 0.85 -5.38
C ARG A 37 0.04 -0.64 -5.67
N GLY A 38 -1.11 -1.29 -5.64
CA GLY A 38 -1.27 -2.68 -6.08
C GLY A 38 -2.64 -3.23 -5.70
N ALA A 39 -2.85 -4.53 -5.88
CA ALA A 39 -4.07 -5.19 -5.42
C ALA A 39 -4.23 -5.01 -3.89
N GLY A 40 -5.33 -4.41 -3.45
CA GLY A 40 -5.62 -4.17 -2.04
C GLY A 40 -6.54 -5.23 -1.42
N ALA A 41 -7.23 -6.01 -2.25
CA ALA A 41 -8.12 -7.07 -1.81
C ALA A 41 -8.07 -8.29 -2.73
N GLY A 42 -8.29 -9.47 -2.14
CA GLY A 42 -8.32 -10.77 -2.81
C GLY A 42 -7.64 -11.83 -1.94
N GLY A 43 -8.20 -13.05 -1.89
CA GLY A 43 -7.76 -14.09 -0.95
C GLY A 43 -6.25 -14.36 -0.98
N ALA A 44 -5.66 -14.52 -2.17
CA ALA A 44 -4.23 -14.76 -2.32
C ALA A 44 -3.36 -13.57 -1.87
N VAL A 45 -3.75 -12.34 -2.22
CA VAL A 45 -3.00 -11.13 -1.86
C VAL A 45 -3.07 -10.87 -0.36
N THR A 46 -4.25 -11.01 0.24
CA THR A 46 -4.43 -10.88 1.69
C THR A 46 -3.64 -11.96 2.44
N ALA A 47 -3.70 -13.24 2.00
CA ALA A 47 -2.92 -14.32 2.60
C ALA A 47 -1.40 -14.09 2.49
N SER A 48 -0.93 -13.51 1.39
CA SER A 48 0.49 -13.18 1.21
C SER A 48 0.99 -12.16 2.26
N GLY A 49 0.17 -11.15 2.59
CA GLY A 49 0.49 -10.17 3.64
C GLY A 49 0.56 -10.82 5.02
N VAL A 50 -0.43 -11.66 5.36
CA VAL A 50 -0.43 -12.41 6.62
C VAL A 50 0.80 -13.33 6.73
N LEU A 51 1.16 -14.03 5.65
CA LEU A 51 2.34 -14.89 5.62
C LEU A 51 3.63 -14.07 5.81
N ALA A 52 3.75 -12.89 5.18
CA ALA A 52 4.89 -12.02 5.37
C ALA A 52 5.07 -11.59 6.84
N ASP A 53 3.97 -11.30 7.54
CA ASP A 53 3.99 -10.99 8.97
C ASP A 53 4.42 -12.19 9.81
N ILE A 54 3.92 -13.40 9.53
CA ILE A 54 4.35 -14.63 10.21
C ILE A 54 5.87 -14.84 10.05
N LEU A 55 6.39 -14.67 8.84
CA LEU A 55 7.83 -14.80 8.57
C LEU A 55 8.65 -13.75 9.34
N ARG A 56 8.19 -12.49 9.37
CA ARG A 56 8.85 -11.41 10.12
C ARG A 56 8.86 -11.69 11.62
N ILE A 57 7.76 -12.19 12.18
CA ILE A 57 7.67 -12.58 13.58
C ILE A 57 8.62 -13.74 13.86
N SER A 58 8.63 -14.78 13.02
CA SER A 58 9.54 -15.92 13.19
C SER A 58 11.02 -15.50 13.18
N GLN A 59 11.41 -14.59 12.28
CA GLN A 59 12.76 -14.06 12.21
C GLN A 59 13.13 -13.26 13.47
N THR A 60 12.20 -12.43 13.96
CA THR A 60 12.38 -11.67 15.21
C THR A 60 12.58 -12.60 16.41
N LEU A 61 11.85 -13.72 16.46
CA LEU A 61 11.95 -14.70 17.55
C LEU A 61 13.20 -15.58 17.47
N ARG A 62 13.74 -15.86 16.27
CA ARG A 62 14.98 -16.64 16.07
C ARG A 62 16.26 -15.83 16.37
N GLY A 63 16.16 -14.50 16.41
CA GLY A 63 17.28 -13.58 16.61
C GLY A 63 17.34 -12.91 17.99
N ARG A 64 16.81 -13.58 19.03
CA ARG A 64 17.13 -13.32 20.44
C ARG A 64 17.66 -14.60 21.08
#